data_AF-A0A975NVL2-F1
#
_entry.id   AF-A0A975NVL2-F1
#
_cell.length_a   1.000
_cell.length_b   1.000
_cell.length_c   1.000
_cell.angle_alpha   90.00
_cell.angle_beta   90.00
_cell.angle_gamma   90.00
#
_symmetry.space_group_name_H-M   'P 1'
#
loop_
_entity.id
_entity.type
_entity.pdbx_description
1 polymer ?
#
loop_
_entity_poly.entity_id
_entity_poly.type
_entity_poly.pdbx_seq_one_letter_code
_entity_poly.pdbx_strand_id
1 'polypeptide(L)'
;MTSPRHDLSVWRADPEVEAELDRLPTTPIAELRARYRGLFRTDAPLAFGPDLLRRSIAQRIQEKAYGGLPPRSQRLLNQLVKAAIAKPNGRLELPRRIKAGSELVRTWKDKTHRVTVLANGFAYDGKEFANLSQIATEITGTRWNGPRFFGLRSATTRDAPHGN
;
A
#
# COMPACT_ATOMS: atom_id res chain seq x y z
N MET A 1 -23.78 -18.20 -4.05
CA MET A 1 -23.45 -17.07 -4.93
C MET A 1 -24.32 -15.88 -4.55
N THR A 2 -23.72 -14.80 -4.03
CA THR A 2 -24.05 -13.38 -4.26
C THR A 2 -23.13 -12.61 -3.33
N SER A 3 -21.99 -12.14 -3.85
CA SER A 3 -21.12 -11.21 -3.14
C SER A 3 -21.90 -9.93 -2.81
N PRO A 4 -21.68 -9.29 -1.63
CA PRO A 4 -22.29 -8.01 -1.35
C PRO A 4 -21.75 -7.00 -2.37
N ARG A 5 -22.66 -6.45 -3.18
CA ARG A 5 -22.39 -5.30 -4.04
C ARG A 5 -21.87 -4.20 -3.13
N HIS A 6 -20.62 -3.76 -3.32
CA HIS A 6 -20.15 -2.53 -2.72
C HIS A 6 -21.09 -1.42 -3.19
N ASP A 7 -21.84 -0.87 -2.24
CA ASP A 7 -22.66 0.30 -2.44
C ASP A 7 -21.75 1.47 -2.86
N LEU A 8 -21.90 1.92 -4.11
CA LEU A 8 -21.17 3.07 -4.67
C LEU A 8 -21.82 4.41 -4.25
N SER A 9 -22.80 4.41 -3.34
CA SER A 9 -23.53 5.61 -2.89
C SER A 9 -22.76 6.54 -1.94
N VAL A 10 -21.50 6.24 -1.57
CA VAL A 10 -20.84 6.91 -0.43
C VAL A 10 -19.81 7.99 -0.82
N TRP A 11 -19.54 8.21 -2.10
CA TRP A 11 -18.73 9.37 -2.54
C TRP A 11 -19.62 10.48 -3.08
N ARG A 12 -20.47 11.05 -2.22
CA ARG A 12 -21.01 12.37 -2.54
C ARG A 12 -19.87 13.37 -2.34
N ALA A 13 -19.41 13.95 -3.43
CA ALA A 13 -18.54 15.11 -3.37
C ALA A 13 -19.27 16.19 -2.57
N ASP A 14 -18.59 16.73 -1.56
CA ASP A 14 -19.08 17.85 -0.77
C ASP A 14 -19.15 19.08 -1.69
N PRO A 15 -20.34 19.67 -1.90
CA PRO A 15 -20.50 20.80 -2.81
C PRO A 15 -19.69 22.03 -2.36
N GLU A 16 -19.39 22.17 -1.07
CA GLU A 16 -18.54 23.25 -0.57
C GLU A 16 -17.07 23.06 -0.99
N VAL A 17 -16.60 21.80 -0.95
CA VAL A 17 -15.26 21.43 -1.42
C VAL A 17 -15.13 21.67 -2.91
N GLU A 18 -16.10 21.21 -3.72
CA GLU A 18 -16.07 21.42 -5.18
C GLU A 18 -16.07 22.91 -5.54
N ALA A 19 -16.92 23.71 -4.89
CA ALA A 19 -16.94 25.16 -5.10
C ALA A 19 -15.62 25.84 -4.68
N GLU A 20 -14.88 25.30 -3.71
CA GLU A 20 -13.54 25.79 -3.38
C GLU A 20 -12.49 25.38 -4.43
N LEU A 21 -12.57 24.15 -4.94
CA LEU A 21 -11.67 23.66 -6.00
C LEU A 21 -11.84 24.44 -7.31
N ASP A 22 -13.07 24.78 -7.68
CA ASP A 22 -13.41 25.53 -8.91
C ASP A 22 -12.83 26.96 -8.93
N ARG A 23 -12.53 27.53 -7.76
CA ARG A 23 -11.93 28.87 -7.64
C ARG A 23 -10.40 28.86 -7.85
N LEU A 24 -9.74 27.72 -7.69
CA LEU A 24 -8.27 27.62 -7.77
C LEU A 24 -7.67 27.96 -9.15
N PRO A 25 -8.28 27.60 -10.30
CA PRO A 25 -7.75 27.90 -11.63
C PRO A 25 -7.63 29.41 -11.90
N THR A 26 -8.59 30.21 -11.44
CA THR A 26 -8.65 31.66 -11.67
C THR A 26 -7.91 32.46 -10.59
N THR A 27 -7.45 31.81 -9.52
CA THR A 27 -6.76 32.47 -8.41
C THR A 27 -5.34 32.91 -8.83
N PRO A 28 -4.93 34.17 -8.60
CA PRO A 28 -3.58 34.65 -8.90
C PRO A 28 -2.49 33.94 -8.07
N ILE A 29 -1.28 33.83 -8.62
CA ILE A 29 -0.17 33.10 -7.99
C ILE A 29 0.20 33.65 -6.58
N ALA A 30 0.10 34.96 -6.39
CA ALA A 30 0.39 35.59 -5.09
C ALA A 30 -0.60 35.12 -4.01
N GLU A 31 -1.89 35.05 -4.36
CA GLU A 31 -2.92 34.55 -3.46
C GLU A 31 -2.79 33.04 -3.25
N LEU A 32 -2.45 32.26 -4.29
CA LEU A 32 -2.15 30.83 -4.14
C LEU A 32 -1.00 30.60 -3.14
N ARG A 33 0.05 31.42 -3.17
CA ARG A 33 1.15 31.34 -2.19
C ARG A 33 0.70 31.68 -0.78
N ALA A 34 -0.12 32.71 -0.61
CA ALA A 34 -0.70 33.06 0.68
C ALA A 34 -1.59 31.94 1.24
N ARG A 35 -2.45 31.36 0.39
CA ARG A 35 -3.30 30.20 0.74
C ARG A 35 -2.47 28.98 1.10
N TYR A 36 -1.43 28.67 0.33
CA TYR A 36 -0.51 27.58 0.64
C TYR A 36 0.10 27.78 2.03
N ARG A 37 0.61 28.97 2.33
CA ARG A 37 1.16 29.29 3.66
C ARG A 37 0.13 29.11 4.78
N GLY A 38 -1.10 29.55 4.56
CA GLY A 38 -2.19 29.37 5.52
C GLY A 38 -2.53 27.89 5.79
N LEU A 39 -2.58 27.08 4.74
CA LEU A 39 -2.97 25.66 4.81
C LEU A 39 -1.86 24.75 5.33
N PHE A 40 -0.62 24.98 4.89
CA PHE A 40 0.53 24.14 5.22
C PHE A 40 1.36 24.67 6.38
N ARG A 41 1.07 25.89 6.87
CA ARG A 41 1.84 26.59 7.93
C ARG A 41 3.34 26.69 7.59
N THR A 42 3.66 26.74 6.30
CA THR A 42 5.02 26.81 5.76
C THR A 42 4.98 27.51 4.41
N ASP A 43 6.04 28.22 4.07
CA ASP A 43 6.16 28.86 2.76
C ASP A 43 6.17 27.85 1.62
N ALA A 44 5.52 28.22 0.52
CA ALA A 44 5.61 27.43 -0.70
C ALA A 44 7.05 27.47 -1.24
N PRO A 45 7.62 26.32 -1.66
CA PRO A 45 8.92 26.30 -2.30
C PRO A 45 8.96 27.23 -3.52
N LEU A 46 10.06 27.93 -3.72
CA LEU A 46 10.19 28.88 -4.84
C LEU A 46 9.99 28.24 -6.22
N ALA A 47 10.39 26.96 -6.34
CA ALA A 47 10.23 26.16 -7.55
C ALA A 47 8.78 25.76 -7.86
N PHE A 48 7.82 25.99 -6.95
CA PHE A 48 6.42 25.64 -7.20
C PHE A 48 5.79 26.69 -8.13
N GLY A 49 5.52 26.27 -9.35
CA GLY A 49 4.69 27.02 -10.29
C GLY A 49 3.20 27.03 -9.89
N PRO A 50 2.36 27.82 -10.58
CA PRO A 50 0.93 27.94 -10.28
C PRO A 50 0.17 26.61 -10.26
N ASP A 51 0.44 25.71 -11.21
CA ASP A 51 -0.23 24.42 -11.30
C ASP A 51 0.05 23.53 -10.08
N LEU A 52 1.32 23.46 -9.65
CA LEU A 52 1.70 22.66 -8.48
C LEU A 52 1.09 23.24 -7.20
N LEU A 53 1.05 24.57 -7.06
CA LEU A 53 0.36 25.23 -5.95
C LEU A 53 -1.13 24.87 -5.91
N ARG A 54 -1.83 24.97 -7.04
CA ARG A 54 -3.25 24.61 -7.14
C ARG A 54 -3.47 23.15 -6.75
N ARG A 55 -2.67 22.22 -7.27
CA ARG A 55 -2.77 20.79 -6.94
C ARG A 55 -2.49 20.52 -5.47
N SER A 56 -1.47 21.12 -4.88
CA SER A 56 -1.16 20.95 -3.45
C SER A 56 -2.28 21.52 -2.57
N ILE A 57 -2.81 22.68 -2.90
CA ILE A 57 -3.94 23.30 -2.18
C ILE A 57 -5.20 22.43 -2.31
N ALA A 58 -5.55 22.01 -3.54
CA ALA A 58 -6.67 21.14 -3.81
C ALA A 58 -6.59 19.83 -3.02
N GLN A 59 -5.43 19.15 -3.08
CA GLN A 59 -5.18 17.93 -2.31
C GLN A 59 -5.40 18.16 -0.82
N ARG A 60 -4.92 19.28 -0.27
CA ARG A 60 -5.08 19.57 1.16
C ARG A 60 -6.53 19.82 1.57
N ILE A 61 -7.31 20.51 0.73
CA ILE A 61 -8.74 20.72 0.95
C ILE A 61 -9.45 19.36 0.95
N GLN A 62 -9.17 18.52 -0.05
CA GLN A 62 -9.74 17.18 -0.17
C GLN A 62 -9.36 16.27 1.01
N GLU A 63 -8.09 16.26 1.45
CA GLU A 63 -7.64 15.47 2.61
C GLU A 63 -8.33 15.87 3.91
N LYS A 64 -8.69 17.16 4.07
CA LYS A 64 -9.44 17.64 5.24
C LYS A 64 -10.89 17.17 5.22
N ALA A 65 -11.53 17.15 4.06
CA ALA A 65 -12.94 16.78 3.92
C ALA A 65 -13.16 15.26 3.87
N TYR A 66 -12.32 14.55 3.11
CA TYR A 66 -12.50 13.13 2.79
C TYR A 66 -11.50 12.21 3.52
N GLY A 67 -10.57 12.78 4.26
CA GLY A 67 -9.47 12.05 4.89
C GLY A 67 -8.28 11.85 3.95
N GLY A 68 -7.11 11.61 4.56
CA GLY A 68 -5.87 11.36 3.83
C GLY A 68 -5.66 9.91 3.43
N LEU A 69 -4.39 9.56 3.19
CA LEU A 69 -4.01 8.19 2.86
C LEU A 69 -4.41 7.21 3.98
N PRO A 70 -4.99 6.03 3.64
CA PRO A 70 -5.26 4.99 4.62
C PRO A 70 -3.99 4.61 5.40
N PRO A 71 -4.10 4.21 6.68
CA PRO A 71 -2.92 3.93 7.52
C PRO A 71 -1.93 2.95 6.90
N ARG A 72 -2.43 1.96 6.14
CA ARG A 72 -1.60 0.99 5.42
C ARG A 72 -0.79 1.65 4.30
N SER A 73 -1.41 2.52 3.51
CA SER A 73 -0.77 3.25 2.42
C SER A 73 0.25 4.25 2.97
N GLN A 74 -0.07 4.96 4.05
CA GLN A 74 0.87 5.86 4.72
C GLN A 74 2.10 5.12 5.25
N ARG A 75 1.92 3.96 5.89
CA ARG A 75 3.03 3.12 6.35
C ARG A 75 3.93 2.67 5.20
N LEU A 76 3.35 2.25 4.08
CA LEU A 76 4.10 1.86 2.88
C LEU A 76 4.89 3.05 2.32
N LEU A 77 4.26 4.22 2.21
CA LEU A 77 4.93 5.44 1.74
C LEU A 77 6.12 5.79 2.64
N ASN A 78 5.94 5.77 3.95
CA ASN A 78 7.03 6.05 4.91
C ASN A 78 8.19 5.04 4.76
N GLN A 79 7.89 3.76 4.52
CA GLN A 79 8.92 2.74 4.26
C GLN A 79 9.70 3.03 2.97
N LEU A 80 9.00 3.42 1.90
CA LEU A 80 9.63 3.75 0.62
C LEU A 80 10.50 5.00 0.72
N VAL A 81 10.03 6.05 1.41
CA VAL A 81 10.82 7.27 1.66
C VAL A 81 12.09 6.93 2.44
N LYS A 82 11.99 6.12 3.50
CA LYS A 82 13.17 5.67 4.26
C LYS A 82 14.15 4.88 3.39
N ALA A 83 13.65 4.02 2.51
CA ALA A 83 14.48 3.26 1.57
C ALA A 83 15.16 4.16 0.53
N ALA A 84 14.46 5.17 0.00
CA ALA A 84 15.01 6.14 -0.95
C ALA A 84 16.15 6.95 -0.32
N ILE A 85 15.98 7.43 0.91
CA ILE A 85 17.01 8.17 1.64
C ILE A 85 18.24 7.29 1.89
N ALA A 86 18.03 6.02 2.29
CA ALA A 86 19.11 5.09 2.57
C ALA A 86 19.87 4.67 1.30
N LYS A 87 19.21 4.63 0.14
CA LYS A 87 19.79 4.27 -1.15
C LYS A 87 19.31 5.24 -2.24
N PRO A 88 19.93 6.41 -2.39
CA PRO A 88 19.48 7.47 -3.31
C PRO A 88 19.39 7.01 -4.77
N ASN A 89 20.31 6.13 -5.18
CA ASN A 89 20.36 5.54 -6.53
C ASN A 89 19.91 4.08 -6.55
N GLY A 90 19.37 3.57 -5.43
CA GLY A 90 18.86 2.21 -5.35
C GLY A 90 17.49 2.09 -5.97
N ARG A 91 17.19 0.96 -6.63
CA ARG A 91 15.82 0.65 -7.02
C ARG A 91 14.95 0.54 -5.77
N LEU A 92 13.86 1.30 -5.75
CA LEU A 92 12.82 1.15 -4.74
C LEU A 92 12.12 -0.20 -4.96
N GLU A 93 12.25 -1.09 -3.98
CA GLU A 93 11.58 -2.38 -4.02
C GLU A 93 10.25 -2.29 -3.26
N LEU A 94 9.15 -2.43 -3.99
CA LEU A 94 7.83 -2.62 -3.39
C LEU A 94 7.74 -4.01 -2.77
N PRO A 95 6.99 -4.17 -1.65
CA PRO A 95 6.69 -5.49 -1.12
C PRO A 95 6.07 -6.36 -2.21
N ARG A 96 6.68 -7.52 -2.48
CA ARG A 96 6.20 -8.45 -3.51
C ARG A 96 4.77 -8.89 -3.16
N ARG A 97 3.81 -8.52 -4.01
CA ARG A 97 2.46 -9.09 -3.99
C ARG A 97 2.47 -10.35 -4.82
N ILE A 98 2.13 -11.47 -4.19
CA ILE A 98 1.94 -12.74 -4.89
C ILE A 98 0.59 -12.67 -5.59
N LYS A 99 0.57 -12.95 -6.90
CA LYS A 99 -0.67 -12.89 -7.68
C LYS A 99 -1.56 -14.08 -7.34
N ALA A 100 -2.87 -13.86 -7.35
CA ALA A 100 -3.82 -14.97 -7.30
C ALA A 100 -3.55 -15.95 -8.45
N GLY A 101 -3.72 -17.25 -8.18
CA GLY A 101 -3.33 -18.34 -9.07
C GLY A 101 -1.88 -18.79 -8.93
N SER A 102 -1.03 -18.09 -8.16
CA SER A 102 0.32 -18.56 -7.86
C SER A 102 0.28 -19.73 -6.88
N GLU A 103 1.19 -20.70 -7.02
CA GLU A 103 1.34 -21.81 -6.09
C GLU A 103 2.60 -21.62 -5.23
N LEU A 104 2.45 -21.73 -3.92
CA LEU A 104 3.55 -21.75 -2.96
C LEU A 104 3.83 -23.19 -2.58
N VAL A 105 5.05 -23.65 -2.83
CA VAL A 105 5.47 -25.02 -2.56
C VAL A 105 6.47 -25.02 -1.41
N ARG A 106 6.24 -25.87 -0.40
CA ARG A 106 7.15 -26.04 0.72
C ARG A 106 7.24 -27.50 1.14
N THR A 107 8.47 -28.00 1.27
CA THR A 107 8.74 -29.29 1.90
C THR A 107 8.92 -29.12 3.41
N TRP A 108 8.24 -29.96 4.18
CA TRP A 108 8.32 -30.02 5.64
C TRP A 108 8.14 -31.47 6.11
N LYS A 109 9.05 -31.98 6.95
CA LYS A 109 9.06 -33.37 7.42
C LYS A 109 8.82 -34.37 6.27
N ASP A 110 9.58 -34.21 5.19
CA ASP A 110 9.52 -35.05 3.97
C ASP A 110 8.18 -35.05 3.22
N LYS A 111 7.23 -34.18 3.60
CA LYS A 111 5.98 -33.95 2.86
C LYS A 111 6.04 -32.62 2.11
N THR A 112 5.68 -32.64 0.83
CA THR A 112 5.54 -31.43 0.01
C THR A 112 4.13 -30.88 0.15
N HIS A 113 4.04 -29.63 0.60
CA HIS A 113 2.80 -28.89 0.78
C HIS A 113 2.67 -27.84 -0.32
N ARG A 114 1.55 -27.85 -1.03
CA ARG A 114 1.23 -26.90 -2.10
C ARG A 114 0.07 -26.01 -1.66
N VAL A 115 0.28 -24.70 -1.72
CA VAL A 115 -0.70 -23.70 -1.32
C VAL A 115 -1.01 -22.80 -2.50
N THR A 116 -2.26 -22.78 -2.95
CA THR A 116 -2.70 -21.90 -4.03
C THR A 116 -3.10 -20.54 -3.47
N VAL A 117 -2.57 -19.46 -4.02
CA VAL A 117 -2.98 -18.10 -3.66
C VAL A 117 -4.29 -17.78 -4.34
N LEU A 118 -5.33 -17.45 -3.58
CA LEU A 118 -6.62 -17.01 -4.09
C LEU A 118 -6.70 -15.47 -4.12
N ALA A 119 -7.75 -14.91 -4.72
CA ALA A 119 -7.95 -13.46 -4.75
C ALA A 119 -8.02 -12.84 -3.34
N ASN A 120 -8.67 -13.53 -2.41
CA ASN A 120 -8.94 -13.04 -1.05
C ASN A 120 -8.37 -13.94 0.06
N GLY A 121 -7.47 -14.88 -0.26
CA GLY A 121 -6.99 -15.86 0.70
C GLY A 121 -6.04 -16.89 0.09
N PHE A 122 -6.06 -18.10 0.65
CA PHE A 122 -5.18 -19.20 0.27
C PHE A 122 -5.94 -20.52 0.32
N ALA A 123 -5.72 -21.41 -0.63
CA ALA A 123 -6.24 -22.77 -0.60
C ALA A 123 -5.13 -23.76 -0.27
N TYR A 124 -5.40 -24.70 0.63
CA TYR A 124 -4.49 -25.77 1.01
C TYR A 124 -5.30 -27.02 1.37
N ASP A 125 -4.97 -28.16 0.76
CA ASP A 125 -5.61 -29.46 1.02
C ASP A 125 -7.15 -29.43 0.91
N GLY A 126 -7.67 -28.74 -0.11
CA GLY A 126 -9.11 -28.58 -0.34
C GLY A 126 -9.83 -27.60 0.60
N LYS A 127 -9.11 -26.95 1.52
CA LYS A 127 -9.65 -25.95 2.46
C LYS A 127 -9.17 -24.54 2.11
N GLU A 128 -10.03 -23.56 2.33
CA GLU A 128 -9.69 -22.13 2.20
C GLU A 128 -9.29 -21.52 3.54
N PHE A 129 -8.26 -20.68 3.51
CA PHE A 129 -7.68 -20.00 4.67
C PHE A 129 -7.53 -18.51 4.40
N ALA A 130 -7.75 -17.68 5.42
CA ALA A 130 -7.62 -16.24 5.31
C ALA A 130 -6.16 -15.75 5.26
N ASN A 131 -5.22 -16.52 5.82
CA ASN A 131 -3.81 -16.16 5.88
C ASN A 131 -2.86 -17.36 5.91
N LEU A 132 -1.61 -17.14 5.46
CA LEU A 132 -0.56 -18.17 5.44
C LEU A 132 -0.14 -18.67 6.82
N SER A 133 -0.31 -17.89 7.88
CA SER A 133 0.09 -18.31 9.23
C SER A 133 -0.82 -19.42 9.75
N GLN A 134 -2.11 -19.42 9.38
CA GLN A 134 -3.02 -20.54 9.66
C GLN A 134 -2.53 -21.82 8.97
N ILE A 135 -2.20 -21.74 7.68
CA ILE A 135 -1.70 -22.90 6.93
C ILE A 135 -0.36 -23.39 7.50
N ALA A 136 0.56 -22.48 7.81
CA ALA A 136 1.83 -22.86 8.42
C ALA A 136 1.61 -23.57 9.77
N THR A 137 0.67 -23.10 10.58
CA THR A 137 0.30 -23.73 11.85
C THR A 137 -0.36 -25.10 11.65
N GLU A 138 -1.21 -25.25 10.63
CA GLU A 138 -1.81 -26.53 10.24
C GLU A 138 -0.73 -27.55 9.84
N ILE A 139 0.30 -27.10 9.12
CA ILE A 139 1.40 -27.97 8.67
C ILE A 139 2.35 -28.33 9.82
N THR A 140 2.71 -27.37 10.68
CA THR A 140 3.71 -27.60 11.74
C THR A 140 3.14 -28.01 13.09
N GLY A 141 1.83 -27.86 13.31
CA GLY A 141 1.16 -28.06 14.59
C GLY A 141 1.47 -26.98 15.65
N THR A 142 2.22 -25.94 15.28
CA THR A 142 2.66 -24.85 16.19
C THR A 142 2.57 -23.51 15.48
N ARG A 143 2.30 -22.43 16.22
CA ARG A 143 2.21 -21.09 15.61
C ARG A 143 3.52 -20.71 14.94
N TRP A 144 3.50 -20.63 13.61
CA TRP A 144 4.63 -20.14 12.83
C TRP A 144 4.26 -18.92 11.98
N ASN A 145 5.25 -18.10 11.63
CA ASN A 145 5.03 -16.94 10.77
C ASN A 145 4.88 -17.43 9.32
N GLY A 146 3.65 -17.47 8.80
CA GLY A 146 3.33 -18.02 7.49
C GLY A 146 4.21 -17.49 6.35
N PRO A 147 4.34 -16.17 6.16
CA PRO A 147 5.23 -15.62 5.14
C PRO A 147 6.70 -16.09 5.26
N ARG A 148 7.19 -16.33 6.48
CA ARG A 148 8.54 -16.88 6.70
C ARG A 148 8.60 -18.38 6.37
N PHE A 149 7.58 -19.16 6.75
CA PHE A 149 7.44 -20.59 6.40
C PHE A 149 7.58 -20.81 4.89
N PHE A 150 6.87 -19.99 4.11
CA PHE A 150 6.81 -20.08 2.64
C PHE A 150 7.91 -19.27 1.92
N GLY A 151 8.92 -18.75 2.63
CA GLY A 151 10.06 -18.06 1.98
C GLY A 151 9.72 -16.72 1.31
N LEU A 152 8.66 -16.05 1.76
CA LEU A 152 8.12 -14.83 1.12
C LEU A 152 8.72 -13.52 1.63
N ARG A 153 9.67 -13.56 2.57
CA ARG A 153 10.42 -12.36 2.96
C ARG A 153 11.59 -12.18 2.02
N SER A 154 11.85 -10.93 1.64
CA SER A 154 13.02 -10.53 0.86
C SER A 154 14.26 -11.19 1.45
N ALA A 155 14.94 -12.00 0.65
CA ALA A 155 16.26 -12.48 0.97
C ALA A 155 17.15 -11.25 1.16
N THR A 156 17.50 -10.93 2.40
CA THR A 156 18.86 -10.47 2.63
C THR A 156 19.71 -11.63 2.15
N THR A 157 20.39 -11.47 1.01
CA THR A 157 21.41 -12.39 0.52
C THR A 157 22.18 -12.97 1.71
N ARG A 158 22.07 -14.29 1.88
CA ARG A 158 23.11 -15.14 2.44
C ARG A 158 22.80 -16.62 2.15
N ASP A 159 23.85 -17.24 1.62
CA ASP A 159 24.19 -18.66 1.55
C ASP A 159 23.62 -19.56 0.44
N ALA A 160 24.48 -19.76 -0.57
CA ALA A 160 25.24 -20.99 -0.85
C ALA A 160 24.55 -22.36 -0.66
N PRO A 161 24.83 -23.32 -1.58
CA PRO A 161 24.11 -24.59 -1.66
C PRO A 161 24.44 -25.50 -0.48
N HIS A 162 23.41 -26.10 0.12
CA HIS A 162 23.58 -27.31 0.93
C HIS A 162 23.28 -28.50 0.02
N GLY A 163 24.34 -29.23 -0.32
CA GLY A 163 24.25 -30.50 -1.02
C GLY A 163 23.73 -31.61 -0.11
N ASN A 164 23.34 -32.70 -0.76
CA ASN A 164 23.61 -34.06 -0.31
C ASN A 164 24.39 -34.73 -1.43
#